data_AF-A0A1T4WQ90-F1
#
_entry.id   AF-A0A1T4WQ90-F1
#
_cell.length_a   1.000
_cell.length_b   1.000
_cell.length_c   1.000
_cell.angle_alpha   90.00
_cell.angle_beta   90.00
_cell.angle_gamma   90.00
#
_symmetry.space_group_name_H-M   'P 1'
#
loop_
_entity.id
_entity.type
_entity.pdbx_description
1 polymer ?
#
loop_
_entity_poly.entity_id
_entity_poly.type
_entity_poly.pdbx_seq_one_letter_code
_entity_poly.pdbx_strand_id
1 'polypeptide(L)'
;MYRTRICDKCDNNKFLIIPDGISFKVQCSECNTIRETFQLDGKMIVPSCPKCKGELFKFREKEKENSIEIDFICSQCGEKASYIYIDDEGNKVNLEERTFLDMKKFLESMNDRLYNIDFSVNVIKNLLEDEFILNEKLNNIFNNINNELNSIKSEAEIIDMRIKKFNK
;
A
#
# COMPACT_ATOMS: atom_id res chain seq x y z
N MET A 1 0.97 0.99 -3.48
CA MET A 1 1.30 2.41 -3.18
C MET A 1 2.54 2.49 -2.33
N TYR A 2 3.43 3.40 -2.70
CA TYR A 2 4.79 3.50 -2.16
C TYR A 2 5.01 4.88 -1.49
N ARG A 3 5.84 4.91 -0.45
CA ARG A 3 6.26 6.17 0.19
C ARG A 3 7.72 6.41 -0.11
N THR A 4 8.03 7.52 -0.77
CA THR A 4 9.41 7.94 -1.05
C THR A 4 9.66 9.35 -0.54
N ARG A 5 10.91 9.80 -0.59
CA ARG A 5 11.31 11.17 -0.23
C ARG A 5 11.79 11.91 -1.48
N ILE A 6 11.40 13.17 -1.61
CA ILE A 6 11.88 14.07 -2.66
C ILE A 6 12.40 15.37 -2.06
N CYS A 7 13.22 16.10 -2.80
CA CYS A 7 13.55 17.48 -2.48
C CYS A 7 12.63 18.40 -3.29
N ASP A 8 11.77 19.17 -2.61
CA ASP A 8 10.80 20.05 -3.28
C ASP A 8 11.47 21.18 -4.10
N LYS A 9 12.71 21.56 -3.77
CA LYS A 9 13.48 22.57 -4.53
C LYS A 9 14.14 22.02 -5.80
N CYS A 10 14.56 20.75 -5.78
CA CYS A 10 15.38 20.20 -6.85
C CYS A 10 14.61 19.19 -7.72
N ASP A 11 13.39 18.82 -7.32
CA ASP A 11 12.52 17.80 -7.90
C ASP A 11 13.28 16.52 -8.30
N ASN A 12 14.29 16.19 -7.50
CA ASN A 12 15.39 15.37 -7.98
C ASN A 12 15.16 13.89 -7.66
N ASN A 13 14.02 13.37 -8.09
CA ASN A 13 13.82 11.94 -8.03
C ASN A 13 14.65 11.29 -9.14
N LYS A 14 15.88 10.88 -8.82
CA LYS A 14 16.77 10.20 -9.79
C LYS A 14 16.41 8.74 -10.03
N PHE A 15 15.31 8.25 -9.45
CA PHE A 15 14.84 6.89 -9.66
C PHE A 15 13.39 6.85 -10.12
N LEU A 16 13.17 6.27 -11.29
CA LEU A 16 11.87 5.85 -11.79
C LEU A 16 11.48 4.54 -11.07
N ILE A 17 10.24 4.45 -10.58
CA ILE A 17 9.71 3.20 -10.02
C ILE A 17 9.06 2.42 -11.16
N ILE A 18 9.44 1.15 -11.29
CA ILE A 18 8.90 0.21 -12.27
C ILE A 18 8.17 -0.88 -11.50
N PRO A 19 6.84 -0.97 -11.61
CA PRO A 19 6.07 -2.08 -11.05
C PRO A 19 6.53 -3.43 -11.63
N ASP A 20 6.69 -4.45 -10.78
CA ASP A 20 7.04 -5.82 -11.19
C ASP A 20 6.28 -6.84 -10.34
N GLY A 21 5.00 -7.03 -10.68
CA GLY A 21 4.08 -7.92 -9.98
C GLY A 21 3.86 -7.49 -8.52
N ILE A 22 4.26 -8.34 -7.58
CA ILE A 22 4.21 -8.06 -6.12
C ILE A 22 5.42 -7.26 -5.62
N SER A 23 6.39 -7.01 -6.50
CA SER A 23 7.63 -6.28 -6.21
C SER A 23 7.73 -5.02 -7.07
N PHE A 24 8.77 -4.23 -6.85
CA PHE A 24 9.06 -3.07 -7.67
C PHE A 24 10.56 -2.92 -7.86
N LYS A 25 10.92 -2.52 -9.08
CA LYS A 25 12.26 -2.17 -9.49
C LYS A 25 12.41 -0.66 -9.48
N VAL A 26 13.62 -0.18 -9.25
CA VAL A 26 13.97 1.23 -9.38
C VAL A 26 14.99 1.41 -10.49
N GLN A 27 14.73 2.29 -11.44
CA GLN A 27 15.64 2.61 -12.53
C GLN A 27 16.23 4.00 -12.32
N CYS A 28 17.56 4.10 -12.32
CA CYS A 28 18.25 5.38 -12.27
C CYS A 28 17.96 6.19 -13.55
N SER A 29 17.43 7.41 -13.44
CA SER A 29 17.13 8.28 -14.58
C SER A 29 18.37 8.78 -15.32
N GLU A 30 19.54 8.78 -14.66
CA GLU A 30 20.80 9.26 -15.26
C GLU A 30 21.56 8.18 -16.05
N CYS A 31 21.54 6.93 -15.57
CA CYS A 31 22.35 5.86 -16.17
C CYS A 31 21.56 4.58 -16.49
N ASN A 32 20.24 4.63 -16.36
CA ASN A 32 19.30 3.53 -16.63
C ASN A 32 19.61 2.22 -15.87
N THR A 33 20.40 2.29 -14.79
CA THR A 33 20.69 1.12 -13.98
C THR A 33 19.46 0.75 -13.16
N ILE A 34 19.00 -0.49 -13.32
CA ILE A 34 17.85 -1.04 -12.60
C ILE A 34 18.34 -1.74 -11.33
N ARG A 35 17.63 -1.56 -10.22
CA ARG A 35 17.79 -2.35 -9.00
C ARG A 35 16.47 -2.95 -8.56
N GLU A 36 16.56 -4.14 -7.98
CA GLU A 36 15.50 -4.71 -7.17
C GLU A 36 15.52 -4.03 -5.80
N THR A 37 14.36 -3.57 -5.35
CA THR A 37 14.21 -2.92 -4.05
C THR A 37 13.44 -3.83 -3.11
N PHE A 38 13.94 -3.97 -1.88
CA PHE A 38 13.26 -4.72 -0.83
C PHE A 38 12.40 -3.78 0.00
N GLN A 39 11.14 -4.18 0.22
CA GLN A 39 10.22 -3.49 1.11
C GLN A 39 10.51 -3.93 2.55
N LEU A 40 10.96 -3.00 3.40
CA LEU A 40 11.07 -3.25 4.84
C LEU A 40 9.98 -2.43 5.55
N ASP A 41 9.01 -3.10 6.17
CA ASP A 41 7.95 -2.48 6.99
C ASP A 41 7.26 -1.25 6.37
N GLY A 42 6.92 -1.33 5.08
CA GLY A 42 6.24 -0.25 4.35
C GLY A 42 7.09 1.01 4.13
N LYS A 43 8.40 0.96 4.38
CA LYS A 43 9.37 2.05 4.13
C LYS A 43 10.27 1.67 2.96
N MET A 44 10.29 2.51 1.93
CA MET A 44 11.22 2.40 0.82
C MET A 44 12.50 3.17 1.18
N ILE A 45 13.63 2.47 1.26
CA ILE A 45 14.96 3.08 1.33
C ILE A 45 15.64 2.71 0.02
N VAL A 46 15.88 3.68 -0.86
CA VAL A 46 16.72 3.49 -2.04
C VAL A 46 18.11 4.05 -1.74
N PRO A 47 19.09 3.20 -1.36
CA PRO A 47 20.46 3.64 -1.23
C PRO A 47 21.07 3.70 -2.64
N SER A 48 21.65 4.86 -2.96
CA SER A 48 22.60 5.17 -4.05
C SER A 48 22.65 4.28 -5.32
N CYS A 49 22.72 4.95 -6.48
CA CYS A 49 22.98 4.27 -7.75
C CYS A 49 24.42 3.73 -7.76
N PRO A 50 24.67 2.45 -8.08
CA PRO A 50 26.02 1.86 -8.04
C PRO A 50 26.95 2.45 -9.10
N LYS A 51 26.40 2.90 -10.23
CA LYS A 51 27.16 3.51 -11.32
C LYS A 51 27.39 4.99 -11.10
N CYS A 52 26.34 5.76 -10.78
CA CYS A 52 26.47 7.19 -10.57
C CYS A 52 27.10 7.54 -9.21
N LYS A 53 27.17 6.58 -8.27
CA LYS A 53 27.53 6.78 -6.85
C LYS A 53 26.80 7.94 -6.16
N GLY A 54 25.71 8.43 -6.76
CA GLY A 54 24.95 9.55 -6.25
C GLY A 54 24.10 9.10 -5.07
N GLU A 55 24.45 9.54 -3.87
CA GLU A 55 23.51 9.59 -2.77
C GLU A 55 22.48 10.67 -3.10
N LEU A 56 21.21 10.27 -3.27
CA LEU A 56 20.11 11.22 -3.46
C LEU A 56 19.85 12.05 -2.20
N PHE A 57 20.04 11.42 -1.04
CA PHE A 57 19.83 12.04 0.26
C PHE A 57 20.98 11.68 1.20
N LYS A 58 21.47 12.68 1.93
CA LYS A 58 22.36 12.50 3.09
C LYS A 58 21.48 12.31 4.33
N PHE A 59 21.86 11.39 5.21
CA PHE A 59 21.24 11.27 6.52
C PHE A 59 21.95 12.20 7.52
N ARG A 60 21.17 12.88 8.35
CA ARG A 60 21.66 13.59 9.53
C ARG A 60 21.02 12.94 10.74
N GLU A 61 21.83 12.27 11.54
CA GLU A 61 21.43 11.78 12.84
C GLU A 61 21.47 12.93 13.84
N LYS A 62 20.37 13.11 14.58
CA LYS A 62 20.31 13.98 15.74
C LYS A 62 20.04 13.12 16.95
N GLU A 63 21.00 13.06 17.84
CA GLU A 63 20.79 12.49 19.17
C GLU A 63 19.89 13.43 19.97
N LYS A 64 18.77 12.90 20.45
CA LYS A 64 17.95 13.45 21.53
C LYS A 64 18.10 12.57 22.74
N GLU A 65 17.81 13.12 23.93
CA GLU A 65 18.03 12.48 25.24
C GLU A 65 17.60 11.00 25.32
N ASN A 66 16.56 10.57 24.59
CA ASN A 66 16.09 9.18 24.54
C ASN A 66 15.81 8.63 23.12
N SER A 67 16.29 9.27 22.05
CA SER A 67 16.01 8.79 20.68
C SER A 67 16.97 9.35 19.63
N ILE A 68 17.20 8.60 18.55
CA ILE A 68 17.92 9.07 17.36
C ILE A 68 16.89 9.51 16.32
N GLU A 69 16.88 10.79 15.98
CA GLU A 69 16.09 11.31 14.85
C GLU A 69 16.96 11.32 13.57
N ILE A 70 16.49 10.63 12.53
CA ILE A 70 17.14 10.60 11.22
C ILE A 70 16.44 11.57 10.27
N ASP A 71 17.08 12.70 10.00
CA ASP A 71 16.68 13.65 8.95
C ASP A 71 17.30 13.24 7.61
N PHE A 72 16.52 13.31 6.53
CA PHE A 72 17.03 13.09 5.18
C PHE A 72 17.11 14.45 4.50
N ILE A 73 18.27 14.75 3.93
CA ILE A 73 18.62 16.05 3.38
C ILE A 73 19.06 15.86 1.93
N CYS A 74 18.60 16.71 1.02
CA CYS A 74 19.04 16.70 -0.37
C CYS A 74 20.55 16.89 -0.46
N SER A 75 21.24 15.98 -1.13
CA SER A 75 22.69 16.03 -1.29
C SER A 75 23.17 17.20 -2.16
N GLN A 76 22.29 17.79 -2.98
CA GLN A 76 22.59 18.91 -3.86
C GLN A 76 22.39 20.28 -3.18
N CYS A 77 21.24 20.52 -2.57
CA CYS A 77 20.89 21.85 -2.03
C CYS A 77 20.88 21.94 -0.50
N GLY A 78 21.00 20.80 0.21
CA GLY A 78 20.99 20.80 1.66
C GLY A 78 19.61 20.99 2.32
N GLU A 79 18.53 21.03 1.53
CA GLU A 79 17.15 21.14 2.05
C GLU A 79 16.63 19.81 2.56
N LYS A 80 15.67 19.88 3.50
CA LYS A 80 14.99 18.70 4.04
C LYS A 80 14.20 18.00 2.94
N ALA A 81 14.32 16.68 2.88
CA ALA A 81 13.54 15.86 1.97
C ALA A 81 12.12 15.66 2.53
N SER A 82 11.12 16.02 1.73
CA SER A 82 9.71 15.86 2.02
C SER A 82 9.24 14.46 1.63
N TYR A 83 8.30 13.92 2.39
CA TYR A 83 7.67 12.65 2.02
C TYR A 83 6.62 12.88 0.95
N ILE A 84 6.62 12.00 -0.06
CA ILE A 84 5.55 11.91 -1.05
C ILE A 84 5.01 10.49 -1.13
N TYR A 85 3.78 10.38 -1.60
CA TYR A 85 3.16 9.11 -1.93
C TYR A 85 3.15 8.94 -3.44
N ILE A 86 3.39 7.72 -3.87
CA ILE A 86 3.36 7.33 -5.27
C ILE A 86 2.33 6.21 -5.41
N ASP A 87 1.42 6.36 -6.37
CA ASP A 87 0.44 5.34 -6.71
C ASP A 87 1.08 4.14 -7.46
N ASP A 88 0.27 3.17 -7.87
CA ASP A 88 0.78 1.97 -8.54
C ASP A 88 1.17 2.24 -10.01
N GLU A 89 0.81 3.40 -10.55
CA GLU A 89 1.15 3.88 -11.89
C GLU A 89 2.40 4.78 -11.90
N GLY A 90 2.91 5.15 -10.73
CA GLY A 90 4.08 6.01 -10.59
C GLY A 90 3.75 7.50 -10.42
N ASN A 91 2.48 7.87 -10.31
CA ASN A 91 2.07 9.26 -10.12
C ASN A 91 2.23 9.71 -8.67
N LYS A 92 2.66 10.96 -8.47
CA LYS A 92 2.70 11.60 -7.15
C LYS A 92 1.29 11.91 -6.70
N VAL A 93 0.94 11.45 -5.51
CA VAL A 93 -0.34 11.75 -4.87
C VAL A 93 -0.13 12.30 -3.45
N ASN A 94 -1.06 13.13 -3.01
CA ASN A 94 -1.03 13.70 -1.66
C ASN A 94 -1.61 12.69 -0.63
N LEU A 95 -1.60 13.07 0.66
CA LEU A 95 -2.07 12.18 1.73
C LEU A 95 -3.58 11.90 1.66
N GLU A 96 -4.37 12.90 1.30
CA GLU A 96 -5.83 12.79 1.14
C GLU A 96 -6.16 11.84 -0.01
N GLU A 97 -5.58 12.08 -1.18
CA GLU A 97 -5.71 11.24 -2.38
C GLU A 97 -5.28 9.80 -2.10
N ARG A 98 -4.14 9.60 -1.44
CA ARG A 98 -3.70 8.27 -1.01
C ARG A 98 -4.76 7.58 -0.16
N THR A 99 -5.30 8.29 0.83
CA THR A 99 -6.22 7.63 1.76
C THR A 99 -7.55 7.33 1.08
N PHE A 100 -7.99 8.17 0.15
CA PHE A 100 -9.14 7.90 -0.69
C PHE A 100 -8.92 6.68 -1.60
N LEU A 101 -7.76 6.58 -2.26
CA LEU A 101 -7.41 5.43 -3.09
C LEU A 101 -7.37 4.13 -2.28
N ASP A 102 -6.79 4.16 -1.08
CA ASP A 102 -6.81 2.99 -0.19
C ASP A 102 -8.25 2.63 0.22
N MET A 103 -9.10 3.60 0.58
CA MET A 103 -10.51 3.37 0.91
C MET A 103 -11.26 2.74 -0.27
N LYS A 104 -11.00 3.23 -1.50
CA LYS A 104 -11.57 2.65 -2.72
C LYS A 104 -11.21 1.18 -2.87
N LYS A 105 -9.94 0.80 -2.65
CA LYS A 105 -9.49 -0.60 -2.69
C LYS A 105 -10.20 -1.48 -1.66
N PHE A 106 -10.41 -0.98 -0.44
CA PHE A 106 -11.18 -1.73 0.56
C PHE A 106 -12.65 -1.90 0.15
N LEU A 107 -13.27 -0.88 -0.45
CA LEU A 107 -14.64 -0.98 -0.96
C LEU A 107 -14.76 -1.99 -2.11
N GLU A 108 -13.79 -2.01 -3.02
CA GLU A 108 -13.72 -2.99 -4.11
C GLU A 108 -13.59 -4.42 -3.55
N SER A 109 -12.67 -4.64 -2.60
CA SER A 109 -12.53 -5.91 -1.87
C SER A 109 -13.84 -6.34 -1.20
N MET A 110 -14.49 -5.44 -0.46
CA MET A 110 -15.78 -5.72 0.18
C MET A 110 -16.86 -6.10 -0.84
N ASN A 111 -16.90 -5.43 -1.99
CA ASN A 111 -17.87 -5.73 -3.05
C ASN A 111 -17.67 -7.14 -3.63
N ASP A 112 -16.42 -7.54 -3.88
CA ASP A 112 -16.11 -8.89 -4.36
C ASP A 112 -16.52 -9.96 -3.33
N ARG A 113 -16.30 -9.71 -2.04
CA ARG A 113 -16.73 -10.62 -0.96
C ARG A 113 -18.24 -10.72 -0.85
N LEU A 114 -18.96 -9.60 -1.01
CA LEU A 114 -20.44 -9.61 -1.06
C LEU A 114 -20.94 -10.45 -2.23
N TYR A 115 -20.27 -10.40 -3.38
CA TYR A 115 -20.58 -11.24 -4.53
C TYR A 115 -20.39 -12.74 -4.20
N ASN A 116 -19.29 -13.10 -3.51
CA ASN A 116 -19.06 -14.47 -3.05
C ASN A 116 -20.13 -14.97 -2.07
N ILE A 117 -20.60 -14.09 -1.18
CA ILE A 117 -21.70 -14.39 -0.26
C ILE A 117 -22.99 -14.61 -1.05
N ASP A 118 -23.34 -13.73 -1.99
CA ASP A 118 -24.56 -13.87 -2.81
C ASP A 118 -24.55 -15.20 -3.59
N PHE A 119 -23.41 -15.54 -4.20
CA PHE A 119 -23.22 -16.84 -4.84
C PHE A 119 -23.44 -18.00 -3.87
N SER A 120 -22.85 -17.94 -2.67
CA SER A 120 -23.00 -18.97 -1.63
C SER A 120 -24.45 -19.14 -1.17
N VAL A 121 -25.18 -18.03 -1.03
CA VAL A 121 -26.61 -18.01 -0.70
C VAL A 121 -27.43 -18.67 -1.81
N ASN A 122 -27.12 -18.40 -3.08
CA ASN A 122 -27.81 -19.03 -4.21
C ASN A 122 -27.54 -20.53 -4.28
N VAL A 123 -26.33 -20.98 -3.95
CA VAL A 123 -26.03 -22.42 -3.81
C VAL A 123 -26.89 -23.06 -2.70
N ILE A 124 -27.03 -22.39 -1.55
CA ILE A 124 -27.90 -22.89 -0.46
C ILE A 124 -29.34 -23.02 -0.95
N LYS A 125 -29.89 -22.02 -1.65
CA LYS A 125 -31.26 -22.07 -2.18
C LYS A 125 -31.48 -23.30 -3.05
N ASN A 126 -30.59 -23.54 -4.02
CA ASN A 126 -30.69 -24.71 -4.91
C ASN A 126 -30.62 -26.03 -4.13
N LEU A 127 -29.72 -26.13 -3.14
CA LEU A 127 -29.62 -27.34 -2.30
C LEU A 127 -30.86 -27.60 -1.44
N LEU A 128 -31.57 -26.56 -1.03
CA LEU A 128 -32.83 -26.69 -0.28
C LEU A 128 -33.99 -27.12 -1.18
N GLU A 129 -33.96 -26.77 -2.47
CA GLU A 129 -34.96 -27.18 -3.47
C GLU A 129 -34.83 -28.66 -3.86
N ASP A 130 -33.63 -29.24 -3.80
CA ASP A 130 -33.34 -30.61 -4.24
C ASP A 130 -33.69 -31.73 -3.20
N GLU A 131 -34.37 -31.41 -2.09
CA GLU A 131 -34.80 -32.32 -0.98
C GLU A 131 -33.71 -33.22 -0.35
N PHE A 132 -32.43 -33.12 -0.78
CA PHE A 132 -31.31 -33.92 -0.30
C PHE A 132 -30.32 -33.07 0.49
N ILE A 133 -30.58 -32.90 1.80
CA ILE A 133 -29.74 -32.07 2.66
C ILE A 133 -28.53 -32.86 3.16
N LEU A 134 -27.34 -32.55 2.61
CA LEU A 134 -26.06 -32.94 3.22
C LEU A 134 -25.65 -31.87 4.24
N ASN A 135 -25.97 -32.09 5.52
CA ASN A 135 -25.65 -31.15 6.63
C ASN A 135 -24.20 -30.64 6.60
N GLU A 136 -23.26 -31.49 6.21
CA GLU A 136 -21.84 -31.13 6.10
C GLU A 136 -21.57 -30.06 5.03
N LYS A 137 -22.21 -30.16 3.85
CA LYS A 137 -22.07 -29.16 2.78
C LYS A 137 -22.63 -27.81 3.20
N LEU A 138 -23.81 -27.80 3.83
CA LEU A 138 -24.41 -26.56 4.34
C LEU A 138 -23.51 -25.90 5.39
N ASN A 139 -22.97 -26.68 6.33
CA ASN A 139 -22.06 -26.15 7.36
C ASN A 139 -20.82 -25.51 6.73
N ASN A 140 -20.24 -26.12 5.69
CA ASN A 140 -19.09 -25.55 4.98
C ASN A 140 -19.45 -24.22 4.29
N ILE A 141 -20.62 -24.13 3.66
CA ILE A 141 -21.06 -22.88 3.01
C ILE A 141 -21.32 -21.79 4.07
N PHE A 142 -21.97 -22.12 5.20
CA PHE A 142 -22.16 -21.17 6.29
C PHE A 142 -20.84 -20.68 6.89
N ASN A 143 -19.85 -21.56 7.04
CA ASN A 143 -18.52 -21.17 7.49
C ASN A 143 -17.85 -20.20 6.52
N ASN A 144 -17.96 -20.44 5.21
CA ASN A 144 -17.42 -19.53 4.20
C ASN A 144 -18.10 -18.16 4.27
N ILE A 145 -19.44 -18.12 4.35
CA ILE A 145 -20.19 -16.86 4.50
C ILE A 145 -19.74 -16.11 5.76
N ASN A 146 -19.61 -16.79 6.89
CA ASN A 146 -19.16 -16.18 8.14
C ASN A 146 -17.73 -15.61 8.03
N ASN A 147 -16.83 -16.33 7.35
CA ASN A 147 -15.46 -15.84 7.13
C ASN A 147 -15.44 -14.58 6.26
N GLU A 148 -16.26 -14.54 5.20
CA GLU A 148 -16.38 -13.35 4.34
C GLU A 148 -16.99 -12.17 5.11
N LEU A 149 -18.04 -12.39 5.89
CA LEU A 149 -18.66 -11.36 6.72
C LEU A 149 -17.69 -10.79 7.78
N ASN A 150 -16.91 -11.66 8.43
CA ASN A 150 -15.88 -11.22 9.38
C ASN A 150 -14.79 -10.38 8.71
N SER A 151 -14.40 -10.76 7.50
CA SER A 151 -13.41 -10.00 6.72
C SER A 151 -13.97 -8.62 6.34
N ILE A 152 -15.20 -8.57 5.82
CA ILE A 152 -15.92 -7.32 5.50
C ILE A 152 -16.00 -6.42 6.74
N LYS A 153 -16.36 -6.97 7.90
CA LYS A 153 -16.43 -6.21 9.14
C LYS A 153 -15.09 -5.58 9.51
N SER A 154 -13.99 -6.34 9.41
CA SER A 154 -12.65 -5.82 9.70
C SER A 154 -12.23 -4.72 8.73
N GLU A 155 -12.55 -4.86 7.43
CA GLU A 155 -12.26 -3.85 6.41
C GLU A 155 -13.09 -2.58 6.64
N ALA A 156 -14.37 -2.71 7.02
CA ALA A 156 -15.24 -1.59 7.36
C ALA A 156 -14.75 -0.82 8.60
N GLU A 157 -14.25 -1.50 9.63
CA GLU A 157 -13.63 -0.86 10.80
C GLU A 157 -12.39 -0.04 10.42
N ILE A 158 -11.58 -0.51 9.47
CA ILE A 158 -10.43 0.23 8.93
C ILE A 158 -10.88 1.50 8.21
N ILE A 159 -11.92 1.42 7.38
CA ILE A 159 -12.48 2.58 6.68
C ILE A 159 -13.02 3.61 7.68
N ASP A 160 -13.81 3.19 8.67
CA ASP A 160 -14.37 4.09 9.70
C ASP A 160 -13.27 4.81 10.48
N MET A 161 -12.21 4.10 10.87
CA MET A 161 -11.03 4.70 11.52
C MET A 161 -10.35 5.76 10.64
N ARG A 162 -10.31 5.57 9.32
CA ARG A 162 -9.71 6.53 8.38
C ARG A 162 -10.61 7.76 8.18
N ILE A 163 -11.92 7.57 8.03
CA ILE A 163 -12.89 8.67 7.91
C ILE A 163 -12.84 9.57 9.16
N LYS A 164 -12.81 8.98 10.35
CA LYS A 164 -12.71 9.73 11.63
C LYS A 164 -11.44 10.58 11.75
N LYS A 165 -10.36 10.23 11.04
CA LYS A 165 -9.12 11.02 11.00
C LYS A 165 -9.20 12.22 10.06
N PHE A 166 -10.10 12.21 9.07
CA PHE A 166 -10.32 13.35 8.17
C PHE A 166 -11.26 14.41 8.73
N ASN A 167 -12.18 14.01 9.60
CA ASN A 167 -13.16 14.92 10.21
C ASN A 167 -12.64 15.63 11.48
N LYS A 168 -11.32 15.59 11.75
CA LYS A 168 -10.65 16.25 12.86
C LYS A 168 -9.64 17.27 12.33
#